data_AF-A0A2N0HEG7-F1
#
_entry.id   AF-A0A2N0HEG7-F1
#
_cell.length_a   1.000
_cell.length_b   1.000
_cell.length_c   1.000
_cell.angle_alpha   90.00
_cell.angle_beta   90.00
_cell.angle_gamma   90.00
#
_symmetry.space_group_name_H-M   'P 1'
#
loop_
_entity.id
_entity.type
_entity.pdbx_description
1 polymer ?
#
loop_
_entity_poly.entity_id
_entity_poly.type
_entity_poly.pdbx_seq_one_letter_code
_entity_poly.pdbx_strand_id
1 'polypeptide(L)'
;MFLLTLAAFTACQNDDVVTTNVEAMVAEPGDLLNQAFPLNKIRVEGEGLSGLKKITLDNKIDISFNPTYNSDKAFIFTIPFDDKLGSRFGVQPITFVTATGSVTKDIEILQPTPTIAKTVPAVATPGFPLAIEGTWFYNVSSVTLGGKTISYSVNSSSSIIIGLPSDAVSGSELIITTPGGTAKKVIEFEKPPLIVIVSNFDGGGVRESWSAYGDIDSFNATTAGGPTGNYATLTWTGSTVNGYNGSSAGGGASFLSNSNTDATKTFIEIDVSANVVGAQFAIQLNTIDNVNYGYNFKVTDVNWSTKTILLSDFKDNYGFGANSAAALDATKVNEIKVGIAQGDTPNPSVIKYDNIKVRYK
;
A
#
# COMPACT_ATOMS: atom_id res chain seq x y z
N MET A 1 -66.95 -73.61 49.77
CA MET A 1 -67.52 -72.27 49.96
C MET A 1 -66.52 -71.45 50.76
N PHE A 2 -65.68 -70.67 50.07
CA PHE A 2 -65.28 -69.30 50.41
C PHE A 2 -64.45 -68.82 49.22
N LEU A 3 -65.08 -67.93 48.47
CA LEU A 3 -64.56 -67.26 47.29
C LEU A 3 -63.61 -66.16 47.79
N LEU A 4 -62.34 -66.20 47.42
CA LEU A 4 -61.42 -65.07 47.62
C LEU A 4 -61.00 -64.57 46.24
N THR A 5 -61.73 -63.56 45.77
CA THR A 5 -61.46 -62.78 44.57
C THR A 5 -60.16 -61.99 44.76
N LEU A 6 -59.12 -62.37 44.01
CA LEU A 6 -57.90 -61.58 43.87
C LEU A 6 -58.10 -60.61 42.69
N ALA A 7 -58.30 -59.33 42.98
CA ALA A 7 -58.38 -58.28 41.96
C ALA A 7 -56.97 -58.04 41.37
N ALA A 8 -56.79 -58.40 40.11
CA ALA A 8 -55.62 -58.00 39.34
C ALA A 8 -55.84 -56.55 38.85
N PHE A 9 -55.12 -55.60 39.43
CA PHE A 9 -54.97 -54.29 38.83
C PHE A 9 -53.88 -54.38 37.75
N THR A 10 -54.30 -54.41 36.48
CA THR A 10 -53.43 -54.10 35.35
C THR A 10 -53.17 -52.59 35.35
N ALA A 11 -52.00 -52.17 35.79
CA ALA A 11 -51.49 -50.83 35.51
C ALA A 11 -51.02 -50.80 34.05
N CYS A 12 -51.77 -50.13 33.17
CA CYS A 12 -51.25 -49.71 31.87
C CYS A 12 -50.16 -48.68 32.15
N GLN A 13 -48.89 -49.05 31.97
CA GLN A 13 -47.83 -48.08 31.70
C GLN A 13 -48.17 -47.45 30.34
N ASN A 14 -48.62 -46.20 30.37
CA ASN A 14 -48.49 -45.34 29.20
C ASN A 14 -46.98 -45.12 29.04
N ASP A 15 -46.34 -45.95 28.23
CA ASP A 15 -45.05 -45.59 27.65
C ASP A 15 -45.36 -44.43 26.69
N ASP A 16 -45.36 -43.21 27.23
CA ASP A 16 -45.42 -42.01 26.41
C ASP A 16 -44.24 -42.08 25.43
N VAL A 17 -44.57 -42.25 24.16
CA VAL A 17 -43.58 -42.29 23.09
C VAL A 17 -42.89 -40.92 23.08
N VAL A 18 -41.65 -40.86 23.56
CA VAL A 18 -40.85 -39.63 23.56
C VAL A 18 -40.62 -39.23 22.10
N THR A 19 -41.38 -38.24 21.65
CA THR A 19 -41.24 -37.64 20.32
C THR A 19 -40.13 -36.59 20.37
N THR A 20 -39.38 -36.45 19.28
CA THR A 20 -38.26 -35.50 19.20
C THR A 20 -38.76 -34.08 19.49
N ASN A 21 -38.13 -33.42 20.45
CA ASN A 21 -38.40 -32.01 20.75
C ASN A 21 -37.09 -31.25 20.90
N VAL A 22 -37.00 -30.09 20.23
CA VAL A 22 -35.90 -29.14 20.40
C VAL A 22 -36.41 -27.98 21.25
N GLU A 23 -35.86 -27.87 22.46
CA GLU A 23 -36.20 -26.85 23.45
C GLU A 23 -35.36 -25.59 23.25
N ALA A 24 -34.06 -25.78 22.95
CA ALA A 24 -33.11 -24.69 22.81
C ALA A 24 -32.09 -24.97 21.70
N MET A 25 -31.71 -23.91 21.00
CA MET A 25 -30.48 -23.85 20.23
C MET A 25 -29.61 -22.79 20.89
N VAL A 26 -28.37 -23.11 21.21
CA VAL A 26 -27.47 -22.26 21.99
C VAL A 26 -26.16 -22.11 21.23
N ALA A 27 -25.65 -20.88 21.08
CA ALA A 27 -24.28 -20.69 20.58
C ALA A 27 -23.28 -21.16 21.64
N GLU A 28 -22.13 -21.70 21.24
CA GLU A 28 -21.10 -22.09 22.21
C GLU A 28 -20.02 -21.02 22.36
N PRO A 29 -19.80 -20.46 23.57
CA PRO A 29 -20.54 -20.69 24.84
C PRO A 29 -21.71 -19.72 25.07
N GLY A 30 -22.90 -20.26 25.40
CA GLY A 30 -24.05 -19.55 25.95
C GLY A 30 -24.94 -18.72 25.00
N ASP A 31 -26.17 -18.50 25.47
CA ASP A 31 -27.37 -17.84 24.92
C ASP A 31 -28.25 -18.61 23.95
N LEU A 32 -29.56 -18.61 24.27
CA LEU A 32 -30.64 -19.06 23.38
C LEU A 32 -30.58 -18.28 22.08
N LEU A 33 -30.62 -18.99 20.97
CA LEU A 33 -30.25 -18.48 19.67
C LEU A 33 -31.43 -18.52 18.71
N ASN A 34 -31.83 -17.35 18.21
CA ASN A 34 -32.63 -17.19 17.00
C ASN A 34 -31.78 -16.68 15.82
N GLN A 35 -30.53 -16.28 16.05
CA GLN A 35 -29.61 -15.69 15.08
C GLN A 35 -28.19 -16.26 15.18
N ALA A 36 -27.56 -16.67 14.09
CA ALA A 36 -26.18 -17.17 14.09
C ALA A 36 -25.33 -16.55 12.99
N PHE A 37 -24.02 -16.43 13.22
CA PHE A 37 -23.09 -16.21 12.14
C PHE A 37 -22.65 -17.54 11.51
N PRO A 38 -22.26 -17.53 10.22
CA PRO A 38 -21.47 -18.59 9.63
C PRO A 38 -20.35 -19.09 10.53
N LEU A 39 -20.11 -20.40 10.53
CA LEU A 39 -19.04 -21.07 11.26
C LEU A 39 -19.19 -21.05 12.79
N ASN A 40 -20.27 -20.46 13.34
CA ASN A 40 -20.59 -20.59 14.75
C ASN A 40 -20.87 -22.05 15.10
N LYS A 41 -20.36 -22.49 16.25
CA LYS A 41 -20.68 -23.77 16.85
C LYS A 41 -21.96 -23.64 17.66
N ILE A 42 -22.92 -24.51 17.39
CA ILE A 42 -24.26 -24.52 17.98
C ILE A 42 -24.46 -25.81 18.75
N ARG A 43 -24.88 -25.70 20.01
CA ARG A 43 -25.40 -26.80 20.82
C ARG A 43 -26.93 -26.77 20.76
N VAL A 44 -27.53 -27.91 20.44
CA VAL A 44 -28.98 -28.10 20.48
C VAL A 44 -29.31 -28.88 21.73
N GLU A 45 -30.34 -28.46 22.47
CA GLU A 45 -30.81 -29.09 23.70
C GLU A 45 -32.31 -29.42 23.60
N GLY A 46 -32.72 -30.53 24.20
CA GLY A 46 -34.11 -30.98 24.22
C GLY A 46 -34.26 -32.44 24.65
N GLU A 47 -35.23 -33.14 24.07
CA GLU A 47 -35.54 -34.55 24.40
C GLU A 47 -35.74 -35.39 23.14
N GLY A 48 -35.44 -36.70 23.22
CA GLY A 48 -35.58 -37.60 22.06
C GLY A 48 -34.61 -37.26 20.93
N LEU A 49 -33.46 -36.67 21.25
CA LEU A 49 -32.45 -36.24 20.26
C LEU A 49 -31.47 -37.35 19.86
N SER A 50 -31.57 -38.52 20.50
CA SER A 50 -30.69 -39.66 20.24
C SER A 50 -30.86 -40.21 18.82
N GLY A 51 -29.74 -40.67 18.24
CA GLY A 51 -29.74 -41.21 16.88
C GLY A 51 -29.99 -40.14 15.82
N LEU A 52 -29.41 -38.94 15.99
CA LEU A 52 -29.41 -37.90 14.96
C LEU A 52 -28.86 -38.45 13.64
N LYS A 53 -29.66 -38.38 12.57
CA LYS A 53 -29.33 -38.91 11.24
C LYS A 53 -28.94 -37.81 10.27
N LYS A 54 -29.61 -36.66 10.36
CA LYS A 54 -29.47 -35.59 9.39
C LYS A 54 -29.77 -34.23 10.01
N ILE A 55 -28.97 -33.24 9.65
CA ILE A 55 -29.26 -31.84 9.86
C ILE A 55 -29.30 -31.19 8.48
N THR A 56 -30.38 -30.48 8.15
CA THR A 56 -30.52 -29.78 6.86
C THR A 56 -30.83 -28.31 7.10
N LEU A 57 -30.04 -27.41 6.50
CA LEU A 57 -30.27 -25.97 6.49
C LEU A 57 -30.90 -25.53 5.16
N ASP A 58 -31.90 -24.66 5.24
CA ASP A 58 -32.67 -24.14 4.10
C ASP A 58 -33.22 -25.24 3.17
N ASN A 59 -33.47 -26.44 3.72
CA ASN A 59 -33.86 -27.64 2.99
C ASN A 59 -32.90 -28.07 1.85
N LYS A 60 -31.67 -27.54 1.82
CA LYS A 60 -30.71 -27.74 0.73
C LYS A 60 -29.34 -28.23 1.21
N ILE A 61 -28.88 -27.70 2.34
CA ILE A 61 -27.51 -27.87 2.79
C ILE A 61 -27.48 -28.89 3.91
N ASP A 62 -26.88 -30.04 3.65
CA ASP A 62 -26.67 -31.06 4.66
C ASP A 62 -25.51 -30.64 5.57
N ILE A 63 -25.78 -30.48 6.86
CA ILE A 63 -24.76 -30.11 7.85
C ILE A 63 -24.12 -31.36 8.42
N SER A 64 -22.78 -31.40 8.36
CA SER A 64 -22.00 -32.45 9.03
C SER A 64 -22.03 -32.27 10.55
N PHE A 65 -22.16 -33.37 11.27
CA PHE A 65 -22.08 -33.41 12.72
C PHE A 65 -21.25 -34.62 13.16
N ASN A 66 -20.73 -34.57 14.38
CA ASN A 66 -20.03 -35.71 14.96
C ASN A 66 -21.01 -36.54 15.82
N PRO A 67 -21.36 -37.79 15.44
CA PRO A 67 -22.27 -38.62 16.21
C PRO A 67 -21.82 -38.88 17.65
N THR A 68 -20.51 -38.79 17.96
CA THR A 68 -20.01 -38.98 19.33
C THR A 68 -20.44 -37.87 20.29
N TYR A 69 -20.85 -36.71 19.77
CA TYR A 69 -21.39 -35.60 20.55
C TYR A 69 -22.92 -35.62 20.60
N ASN A 70 -23.59 -36.60 19.99
CA ASN A 70 -25.03 -36.76 20.07
C ASN A 70 -25.41 -37.62 21.28
N SER A 71 -26.29 -37.09 22.10
CA SER A 71 -26.96 -37.76 23.20
C SER A 71 -28.47 -37.59 23.04
N ASP A 72 -29.24 -38.20 23.94
CA ASP A 72 -30.69 -37.99 23.95
C ASP A 72 -31.10 -36.54 24.28
N LYS A 73 -30.23 -35.81 24.98
CA LYS A 73 -30.52 -34.45 25.47
C LYS A 73 -29.86 -33.33 24.69
N ALA A 74 -28.78 -33.63 23.97
CA ALA A 74 -28.05 -32.61 23.23
C ALA A 74 -27.20 -33.16 22.09
N PHE A 75 -26.90 -32.29 21.13
CA PHE A 75 -25.84 -32.49 20.12
C PHE A 75 -25.23 -31.15 19.72
N ILE A 76 -24.10 -31.21 19.03
CA ILE A 76 -23.37 -30.03 18.57
C ILE A 76 -23.12 -30.12 17.07
N PHE A 77 -23.26 -28.99 16.39
CA PHE A 77 -22.87 -28.82 14.99
C PHE A 77 -22.28 -27.43 14.74
N THR A 78 -21.73 -27.21 13.55
CA THR A 78 -21.24 -25.90 13.12
C THR A 78 -22.07 -25.41 11.95
N ILE A 79 -22.51 -24.14 11.97
CA ILE A 79 -23.24 -23.53 10.87
C ILE A 79 -22.33 -23.49 9.63
N PRO A 80 -22.64 -24.22 8.55
CA PRO A 80 -21.85 -24.12 7.33
C PRO A 80 -22.16 -22.81 6.62
N PHE A 81 -21.21 -22.35 5.80
CA PHE A 81 -21.50 -21.32 4.82
C PHE A 81 -20.65 -21.53 3.58
N ASP A 82 -21.33 -21.96 2.52
CA ASP A 82 -20.80 -22.17 1.19
C ASP A 82 -21.87 -21.70 0.18
N ASP A 83 -21.57 -20.62 -0.52
CA ASP A 83 -22.47 -20.01 -1.50
C ASP A 83 -22.68 -20.92 -2.73
N LYS A 84 -21.70 -21.77 -3.07
CA LYS A 84 -21.84 -22.77 -4.15
C LYS A 84 -22.83 -23.87 -3.79
N LEU A 85 -22.97 -24.16 -2.50
CA LEU A 85 -23.99 -25.07 -1.97
C LEU A 85 -25.32 -24.38 -1.68
N GLY A 86 -25.45 -23.08 -1.99
CA GLY A 86 -26.68 -22.32 -1.86
C GLY A 86 -26.89 -21.68 -0.48
N SER A 87 -25.82 -21.48 0.31
CA SER A 87 -25.93 -20.77 1.58
C SER A 87 -26.38 -19.33 1.36
N ARG A 88 -27.26 -18.85 2.24
CA ARG A 88 -27.79 -17.48 2.22
C ARG A 88 -27.92 -16.90 3.62
N PHE A 89 -27.99 -15.58 3.68
CA PHE A 89 -28.26 -14.83 4.91
C PHE A 89 -29.78 -14.66 5.13
N GLY A 90 -30.14 -14.23 6.34
CA GLY A 90 -31.51 -14.03 6.78
C GLY A 90 -32.15 -15.30 7.37
N VAL A 91 -33.45 -15.21 7.65
CA VAL A 91 -34.24 -16.29 8.26
C VAL A 91 -34.37 -17.47 7.29
N GLN A 92 -34.09 -18.67 7.78
CA GLN A 92 -34.25 -19.93 7.04
C GLN A 92 -34.52 -21.12 7.96
N PRO A 93 -35.22 -22.15 7.45
CA PRO A 93 -35.52 -23.33 8.25
C PRO A 93 -34.25 -24.17 8.48
N ILE A 94 -34.14 -24.76 9.66
CA ILE A 94 -33.18 -25.81 9.99
C ILE A 94 -33.94 -27.03 10.52
N THR A 95 -33.69 -28.17 9.90
CA THR A 95 -34.40 -29.42 10.17
C THR A 95 -33.47 -30.45 10.76
N PHE A 96 -33.87 -31.04 11.87
CA PHE A 96 -33.16 -32.10 12.57
C PHE A 96 -33.97 -33.40 12.46
N VAL A 97 -33.36 -34.45 11.88
CA VAL A 97 -33.98 -35.77 11.75
C VAL A 97 -33.27 -36.74 12.68
N THR A 98 -33.98 -37.29 13.66
CA THR A 98 -33.45 -38.25 14.64
C THR A 98 -34.02 -39.65 14.41
N ALA A 99 -33.78 -40.59 15.33
CA ALA A 99 -34.40 -41.91 15.28
C ALA A 99 -35.91 -41.87 15.55
N THR A 100 -36.38 -40.90 16.34
CA THR A 100 -37.74 -40.84 16.88
C THR A 100 -38.63 -39.81 16.18
N GLY A 101 -38.09 -38.97 15.30
CA GLY A 101 -38.87 -37.94 14.61
C GLY A 101 -38.04 -36.91 13.85
N SER A 102 -38.71 -35.83 13.46
CA SER A 102 -38.10 -34.69 12.79
C SER A 102 -38.64 -33.39 13.39
N VAL A 103 -37.75 -32.43 13.65
CA VAL A 103 -38.10 -31.11 14.16
C VAL A 103 -37.53 -30.05 13.22
N THR A 104 -38.36 -29.09 12.85
CA THR A 104 -37.93 -27.90 12.10
C THR A 104 -38.03 -26.67 12.99
N LYS A 105 -36.99 -25.83 12.96
CA LYS A 105 -36.94 -24.51 13.60
C LYS A 105 -36.55 -23.47 12.55
N ASP A 106 -36.79 -22.20 12.84
CA ASP A 106 -36.23 -21.10 12.06
C ASP A 106 -34.96 -20.59 12.71
N ILE A 107 -33.97 -20.26 11.90
CA ILE A 107 -32.73 -19.62 12.32
C ILE A 107 -32.39 -18.50 11.34
N GLU A 108 -32.02 -17.33 11.86
CA GLU A 108 -31.53 -16.22 11.06
C GLU A 108 -30.01 -16.28 10.93
N ILE A 109 -29.50 -16.40 9.70
CA ILE A 109 -28.05 -16.37 9.46
C ILE A 109 -27.61 -14.94 9.17
N LEU A 110 -26.84 -14.35 10.08
CA LEU A 110 -26.32 -13.00 9.98
C LEU A 110 -25.09 -12.96 9.08
N GLN A 111 -24.96 -11.89 8.30
CA GLN A 111 -23.74 -11.64 7.51
C GLN A 111 -22.63 -11.14 8.43
N PRO A 112 -21.45 -11.78 8.46
CA PRO A 112 -20.30 -11.25 9.19
C PRO A 112 -19.84 -9.89 8.65
N THR A 113 -19.21 -9.09 9.50
CA THR A 113 -18.59 -7.84 9.08
C THR A 113 -17.49 -8.12 8.04
N PRO A 114 -17.45 -7.36 6.93
CA PRO A 114 -16.43 -7.52 5.90
C PRO A 114 -15.05 -7.20 6.46
N THR A 115 -14.02 -7.78 5.85
CA THR A 115 -12.62 -7.45 6.17
C THR A 115 -11.86 -7.04 4.93
N ILE A 116 -10.82 -6.21 5.09
CA ILE A 116 -9.86 -5.88 4.03
C ILE A 116 -8.49 -6.39 4.47
N ALA A 117 -7.98 -7.42 3.81
CA ALA A 117 -6.66 -7.98 4.09
C ALA A 117 -5.57 -7.13 3.42
N LYS A 118 -5.66 -6.91 2.11
CA LYS A 118 -4.65 -6.16 1.34
C LYS A 118 -5.21 -5.50 0.09
N THR A 119 -4.39 -4.64 -0.48
CA THR A 119 -4.62 -3.96 -1.77
C THR A 119 -3.58 -4.44 -2.77
N VAL A 120 -3.96 -4.53 -4.04
CA VAL A 120 -3.08 -4.91 -5.15
C VAL A 120 -3.24 -3.88 -6.28
N PRO A 121 -2.21 -3.08 -6.59
CA PRO A 121 -0.90 -3.03 -5.92
C PRO A 121 -0.95 -2.56 -4.45
N ALA A 122 0.10 -2.84 -3.68
CA ALA A 122 0.19 -2.44 -2.27
C ALA A 122 0.34 -0.91 -2.13
N VAL A 123 1.14 -0.29 -3.00
CA VAL A 123 1.22 1.17 -3.18
C VAL A 123 0.36 1.50 -4.39
N ALA A 124 -0.72 2.24 -4.17
CA ALA A 124 -1.67 2.54 -5.23
C ALA A 124 -1.26 3.78 -6.02
N THR A 125 -1.68 3.83 -7.28
CA THR A 125 -1.47 4.99 -8.16
C THR A 125 -2.84 5.59 -8.50
N PRO A 126 -3.12 6.84 -8.08
CA PRO A 126 -4.36 7.54 -8.46
C PRO A 126 -4.64 7.45 -9.97
N GLY A 127 -5.90 7.23 -10.34
CA GLY A 127 -6.33 7.05 -11.73
C GLY A 127 -6.24 5.62 -12.26
N PHE A 128 -5.66 4.68 -11.52
CA PHE A 128 -5.58 3.26 -11.90
C PHE A 128 -6.48 2.38 -11.02
N PRO A 129 -6.99 1.24 -11.54
CA PRO A 129 -7.75 0.29 -10.72
C PRO A 129 -6.95 -0.24 -9.53
N LEU A 130 -7.63 -0.42 -8.40
CA LEU A 130 -7.04 -1.03 -7.20
C LEU A 130 -7.86 -2.27 -6.83
N ALA A 131 -7.23 -3.44 -6.79
CA ALA A 131 -7.87 -4.65 -6.30
C ALA A 131 -7.80 -4.71 -4.77
N ILE A 132 -8.92 -5.06 -4.16
CA ILE A 132 -9.09 -5.20 -2.72
C ILE A 132 -9.36 -6.66 -2.43
N GLU A 133 -8.50 -7.29 -1.63
CA GLU A 133 -8.67 -8.68 -1.18
C GLU A 133 -9.11 -8.70 0.29
N GLY A 134 -10.10 -9.53 0.59
CA GLY A 134 -10.74 -9.55 1.90
C GLY A 134 -11.73 -10.71 2.08
N THR A 135 -12.72 -10.52 2.95
CA THR A 135 -13.80 -11.50 3.19
C THR A 135 -15.15 -10.82 3.38
N TRP A 136 -16.21 -11.60 3.16
CA TRP A 136 -17.62 -11.23 3.38
C TRP A 136 -18.12 -10.05 2.54
N PHE A 137 -17.60 -9.87 1.33
CA PHE A 137 -18.05 -8.87 0.35
C PHE A 137 -19.37 -9.26 -0.35
N TYR A 138 -20.37 -9.71 0.41
CA TYR A 138 -21.71 -9.95 -0.11
C TYR A 138 -22.56 -8.68 -0.02
N ASN A 139 -23.35 -8.41 -1.07
CA ASN A 139 -24.29 -7.29 -1.13
C ASN A 139 -23.65 -5.93 -0.77
N VAL A 140 -22.46 -5.65 -1.32
CA VAL A 140 -21.77 -4.37 -1.10
C VAL A 140 -22.68 -3.22 -1.54
N SER A 141 -23.05 -2.39 -0.58
CA SER A 141 -24.01 -1.29 -0.74
C SER A 141 -23.32 0.05 -1.01
N SER A 142 -22.08 0.22 -0.57
CA SER A 142 -21.27 1.39 -0.87
C SER A 142 -19.78 1.11 -0.73
N VAL A 143 -18.99 1.82 -1.53
CA VAL A 143 -17.54 1.97 -1.36
C VAL A 143 -17.22 3.45 -1.42
N THR A 144 -16.53 3.96 -0.39
CA THR A 144 -16.12 5.36 -0.31
C THR A 144 -14.63 5.49 -0.05
N LEU A 145 -14.02 6.55 -0.56
CA LEU A 145 -12.64 6.93 -0.31
C LEU A 145 -12.60 8.39 0.15
N GLY A 146 -12.06 8.65 1.35
CA GLY A 146 -12.05 9.99 1.93
C GLY A 146 -13.47 10.57 2.07
N GLY A 147 -14.47 9.71 2.30
CA GLY A 147 -15.88 10.08 2.40
C GLY A 147 -16.62 10.28 1.08
N LYS A 148 -15.94 10.20 -0.08
CA LYS A 148 -16.58 10.28 -1.40
C LYS A 148 -16.89 8.89 -1.95
N THR A 149 -18.09 8.68 -2.49
CA THR A 149 -18.44 7.45 -3.20
C THR A 149 -17.58 7.28 -4.46
N ILE A 150 -17.05 6.08 -4.66
CA ILE A 150 -16.24 5.72 -5.84
C ILE A 150 -16.88 4.54 -6.58
N SER A 151 -16.47 4.34 -7.84
CA SER A 151 -16.90 3.18 -8.62
C SER A 151 -16.22 1.90 -8.13
N TYR A 152 -16.96 0.79 -8.15
CA TYR A 152 -16.44 -0.52 -7.79
C TYR A 152 -17.15 -1.63 -8.56
N SER A 153 -16.47 -2.77 -8.65
CA SER A 153 -17.01 -4.05 -9.14
C SER A 153 -16.70 -5.12 -8.11
N VAL A 154 -17.72 -5.85 -7.67
CA VAL A 154 -17.54 -7.01 -6.78
C VAL A 154 -17.30 -8.23 -7.66
N ASN A 155 -16.09 -8.80 -7.59
CA ASN A 155 -15.74 -9.99 -8.37
C ASN A 155 -16.13 -11.28 -7.63
N SER A 156 -15.97 -11.27 -6.31
CA SER A 156 -16.33 -12.38 -5.42
C SER A 156 -16.56 -11.87 -3.99
N SER A 157 -16.97 -12.76 -3.10
CA SER A 157 -17.05 -12.48 -1.66
C SER A 157 -15.72 -12.15 -0.99
N SER A 158 -14.60 -12.29 -1.71
CA SER A 158 -13.25 -12.00 -1.24
C SER A 158 -12.46 -11.03 -2.13
N SER A 159 -13.06 -10.52 -3.22
CA SER A 159 -12.40 -9.63 -4.17
C SER A 159 -13.32 -8.54 -4.69
N ILE A 160 -12.87 -7.29 -4.55
CA ILE A 160 -13.47 -6.09 -5.16
C ILE A 160 -12.40 -5.41 -6.00
N ILE A 161 -12.78 -4.83 -7.14
CA ILE A 161 -11.97 -3.87 -7.87
C ILE A 161 -12.60 -2.49 -7.70
N ILE A 162 -11.83 -1.50 -7.28
CA ILE A 162 -12.27 -0.11 -7.20
C ILE A 162 -11.61 0.72 -8.29
N GLY A 163 -12.34 1.71 -8.82
CA GLY A 163 -11.77 2.76 -9.67
C GLY A 163 -11.20 3.87 -8.79
N LEU A 164 -9.87 3.94 -8.67
CA LEU A 164 -9.23 4.97 -7.85
C LEU A 164 -9.28 6.31 -8.59
N PRO A 165 -9.89 7.37 -8.01
CA PRO A 165 -9.91 8.69 -8.63
C PRO A 165 -8.49 9.22 -8.88
N SER A 166 -8.30 10.00 -9.96
CA SER A 166 -7.00 10.62 -10.27
C SER A 166 -6.62 11.74 -9.29
N ASP A 167 -7.60 12.31 -8.59
CA ASP A 167 -7.44 13.34 -7.55
C ASP A 167 -7.42 12.76 -6.13
N ALA A 168 -7.29 11.43 -5.98
CA ALA A 168 -7.24 10.80 -4.67
C ALA A 168 -6.02 11.31 -3.87
N VAL A 169 -6.25 11.59 -2.57
CA VAL A 169 -5.22 12.10 -1.65
C VAL A 169 -4.65 10.96 -0.80
N SER A 170 -3.32 10.88 -0.68
CA SER A 170 -2.65 9.86 0.16
C SER A 170 -3.13 9.97 1.60
N GLY A 171 -3.34 8.83 2.26
CA GLY A 171 -3.87 8.77 3.62
C GLY A 171 -5.40 8.80 3.69
N SER A 172 -6.09 8.70 2.56
CA SER A 172 -7.56 8.63 2.53
C SER A 172 -8.08 7.31 3.11
N GLU A 173 -9.14 7.37 3.94
CA GLU A 173 -9.83 6.18 4.45
C GLU A 173 -10.73 5.59 3.35
N LEU A 174 -10.45 4.34 2.96
CA LEU A 174 -11.33 3.48 2.18
C LEU A 174 -12.33 2.80 3.12
N ILE A 175 -13.63 2.92 2.85
CA ILE A 175 -14.70 2.26 3.60
C ILE A 175 -15.55 1.43 2.63
N ILE A 176 -15.75 0.15 2.96
CA ILE A 176 -16.62 -0.79 2.23
C ILE A 176 -17.77 -1.17 3.15
N THR A 177 -19.01 -0.96 2.70
CA THR A 177 -20.23 -1.20 3.49
C THR A 177 -21.02 -2.38 2.95
N THR A 178 -21.31 -3.36 3.79
CA THR A 178 -22.26 -4.44 3.53
C THR A 178 -23.35 -4.47 4.60
N PRO A 179 -24.42 -5.26 4.45
CA PRO A 179 -25.40 -5.47 5.52
C PRO A 179 -24.79 -6.00 6.82
N GLY A 180 -23.65 -6.69 6.76
CA GLY A 180 -22.91 -7.20 7.93
C GLY A 180 -22.05 -6.15 8.65
N GLY A 181 -21.96 -4.92 8.13
CA GLY A 181 -21.18 -3.82 8.70
C GLY A 181 -20.19 -3.21 7.72
N THR A 182 -19.15 -2.57 8.24
CA THR A 182 -18.17 -1.83 7.43
C THR A 182 -16.74 -2.33 7.63
N ALA A 183 -15.99 -2.43 6.53
CA ALA A 183 -14.53 -2.60 6.56
C ALA A 183 -13.84 -1.27 6.24
N LYS A 184 -12.74 -0.97 6.94
CA LYS A 184 -11.98 0.27 6.77
C LYS A 184 -10.50 0.01 6.51
N LYS A 185 -9.86 0.82 5.68
CA LYS A 185 -8.40 0.78 5.44
C LYS A 185 -7.90 2.15 4.98
N VAL A 186 -6.76 2.61 5.49
CA VAL A 186 -6.08 3.79 4.94
C VAL A 186 -5.34 3.40 3.66
N ILE A 187 -5.53 4.18 2.60
CA ILE A 187 -4.85 3.98 1.32
C ILE A 187 -3.75 5.03 1.17
N GLU A 188 -2.53 4.54 0.97
CA GLU A 188 -1.36 5.37 0.70
C GLU A 188 -0.99 5.30 -0.77
N PHE A 189 -0.52 6.42 -1.31
CA PHE A 189 -0.01 6.54 -2.67
C PHE A 189 1.48 6.80 -2.65
N GLU A 190 2.15 6.46 -3.75
CA GLU A 190 3.51 6.93 -3.94
C GLU A 190 3.48 8.46 -4.05
N LYS A 191 4.21 9.15 -3.17
CA LYS A 191 4.34 10.60 -3.30
C LYS A 191 5.07 10.87 -4.62
N PRO A 192 4.57 11.77 -5.47
CA PRO A 192 5.36 12.20 -6.61
C PRO A 192 6.67 12.80 -6.08
N PRO A 193 7.80 12.57 -6.77
CA PRO A 193 9.06 13.12 -6.32
C PRO A 193 8.96 14.65 -6.30
N LEU A 194 9.41 15.28 -5.22
CA LEU A 194 9.56 16.73 -5.18
C LEU A 194 10.67 17.11 -6.15
N ILE A 195 10.40 18.02 -7.08
CA ILE A 195 11.39 18.53 -8.05
C ILE A 195 11.52 20.04 -7.85
N VAL A 196 12.75 20.48 -7.63
CA VAL A 196 13.13 21.89 -7.61
C VAL A 196 14.01 22.16 -8.81
N ILE A 197 13.53 23.01 -9.72
CA ILE A 197 14.35 23.50 -10.84
C ILE A 197 15.31 24.54 -10.26
N VAL A 198 16.59 24.23 -10.28
CA VAL A 198 17.64 25.16 -9.85
C VAL A 198 17.85 26.20 -10.95
N SER A 199 18.10 25.75 -12.18
CA SER A 199 18.19 26.60 -13.37
C SER A 199 17.88 25.80 -14.62
N ASN A 200 17.12 26.39 -15.54
CA ASN A 200 16.98 25.92 -16.92
C ASN A 200 17.63 26.87 -17.94
N PHE A 201 18.35 27.90 -17.48
CA PHE A 201 18.99 28.93 -18.33
C PHE A 201 18.06 29.70 -19.29
N ASP A 202 16.73 29.55 -19.13
CA ASP A 202 15.67 30.17 -19.94
C ASP A 202 14.76 31.06 -19.08
N GLY A 203 15.25 31.57 -17.95
CA GLY A 203 14.48 32.40 -17.02
C GLY A 203 13.54 31.59 -16.12
N GLY A 204 13.86 30.32 -15.87
CA GLY A 204 13.15 29.44 -14.95
C GLY A 204 14.08 28.80 -13.92
N GLY A 205 13.57 28.68 -12.69
CA GLY A 205 14.24 28.03 -11.58
C GLY A 205 14.43 28.95 -10.38
N VAL A 206 15.07 28.45 -9.33
CA VAL A 206 15.32 29.21 -8.10
C VAL A 206 16.67 29.94 -8.08
N ARG A 207 17.48 29.81 -9.14
CA ARG A 207 18.82 30.40 -9.30
C ARG A 207 19.09 30.78 -10.75
N GLU A 208 18.84 32.04 -11.10
CA GLU A 208 18.91 32.52 -12.49
C GLU A 208 20.21 33.27 -12.84
N SER A 209 20.91 33.84 -11.85
CA SER A 209 22.08 34.70 -12.06
C SER A 209 23.41 33.94 -11.93
N TRP A 210 23.82 33.25 -12.99
CA TRP A 210 25.05 32.45 -12.99
C TRP A 210 26.29 33.28 -13.36
N SER A 211 27.39 33.04 -12.65
CA SER A 211 28.71 33.61 -12.93
C SER A 211 29.80 32.56 -12.75
N ALA A 212 30.96 32.77 -13.36
CA ALA A 212 32.12 31.89 -13.25
C ALA A 212 33.27 32.53 -12.46
N TYR A 213 34.14 31.70 -11.90
CA TYR A 213 35.26 32.09 -11.06
C TYR A 213 36.43 31.09 -11.17
N GLY A 214 37.62 31.55 -10.75
CA GLY A 214 38.85 30.76 -10.78
C GLY A 214 39.49 30.72 -12.16
N ASP A 215 40.17 29.62 -12.47
CA ASP A 215 40.86 29.42 -13.75
C ASP A 215 39.86 29.14 -14.89
N ILE A 216 39.32 30.20 -15.48
CA ILE A 216 38.32 30.14 -16.55
C ILE A 216 38.85 30.90 -17.77
N ASP A 217 38.62 30.36 -18.97
CA ASP A 217 38.86 31.06 -20.22
C ASP A 217 37.62 31.87 -20.64
N SER A 218 36.45 31.22 -20.65
CA SER A 218 35.17 31.88 -20.94
C SER A 218 34.00 31.19 -20.24
N PHE A 219 32.97 31.97 -19.91
CA PHE A 219 31.67 31.46 -19.43
C PHE A 219 30.52 32.18 -20.12
N ASN A 220 29.52 31.43 -20.60
CA ASN A 220 28.30 31.99 -21.18
C ASN A 220 27.08 31.15 -20.79
N ALA A 221 26.17 31.76 -20.01
CA ALA A 221 24.94 31.14 -19.51
C ALA A 221 23.75 31.19 -20.48
N THR A 222 23.91 31.79 -21.67
CA THR A 222 22.83 32.03 -22.64
C THR A 222 23.18 31.47 -24.03
N THR A 223 23.87 30.34 -24.08
CA THR A 223 24.24 29.72 -25.36
C THR A 223 23.02 29.00 -25.93
N ALA A 224 22.60 29.30 -27.16
CA ALA A 224 21.40 28.68 -27.74
C ALA A 224 21.68 27.27 -28.30
N GLY A 225 20.64 26.42 -28.35
CA GLY A 225 20.72 25.08 -28.93
C GLY A 225 21.00 23.98 -27.90
N GLY A 226 20.57 24.19 -26.66
CA GLY A 226 20.57 23.17 -25.61
C GLY A 226 19.47 22.14 -25.82
N PRO A 227 19.33 21.18 -24.88
CA PRO A 227 18.21 20.23 -24.86
C PRO A 227 16.86 20.96 -24.82
N THR A 228 16.80 22.04 -24.05
CA THR A 228 15.67 22.98 -24.01
C THR A 228 16.26 24.39 -24.08
N GLY A 229 16.01 25.13 -25.17
CA GLY A 229 16.41 26.54 -25.25
C GLY A 229 17.91 26.82 -25.07
N ASN A 230 18.23 27.66 -24.10
CA ASN A 230 19.59 28.09 -23.77
C ASN A 230 20.27 27.12 -22.79
N TYR A 231 21.60 27.13 -22.80
CA TYR A 231 22.43 26.37 -21.87
C TYR A 231 23.69 27.15 -21.48
N ALA A 232 24.34 26.67 -20.41
CA ALA A 232 25.60 27.22 -19.95
C ALA A 232 26.80 26.53 -20.60
N THR A 233 27.80 27.33 -20.98
CA THR A 233 29.12 26.88 -21.43
C THR A 233 30.20 27.39 -20.48
N LEU A 234 31.12 26.51 -20.12
CA LEU A 234 32.32 26.87 -19.35
C LEU A 234 33.54 26.28 -20.05
N THR A 235 34.47 27.16 -20.43
CA THR A 235 35.71 26.81 -21.12
C THR A 235 36.89 26.91 -20.17
N TRP A 236 37.72 25.87 -20.16
CA TRP A 236 39.01 25.85 -19.49
C TRP A 236 40.10 25.40 -20.46
N THR A 237 41.16 26.20 -20.56
CA THR A 237 42.28 25.99 -21.50
C THR A 237 43.52 25.37 -20.84
N GLY A 238 43.41 24.93 -19.58
CA GLY A 238 44.50 24.27 -18.86
C GLY A 238 45.23 25.15 -17.83
N SER A 239 44.76 26.37 -17.56
CA SER A 239 45.33 27.23 -16.50
C SER A 239 45.23 26.55 -15.13
N THR A 240 46.30 26.62 -14.35
CA THR A 240 46.39 26.09 -12.97
C THR A 240 46.78 27.14 -11.94
N VAL A 241 46.64 28.43 -12.29
CA VAL A 241 47.09 29.56 -11.45
C VAL A 241 46.42 29.53 -10.08
N ASN A 242 45.11 29.27 -10.04
CA ASN A 242 44.34 29.22 -8.80
C ASN A 242 44.17 27.80 -8.28
N GLY A 243 44.27 26.79 -9.15
CA GLY A 243 44.07 25.39 -8.80
C GLY A 243 42.60 25.00 -8.63
N TYR A 244 41.69 25.89 -9.04
CA TYR A 244 40.24 25.65 -9.05
C TYR A 244 39.57 26.50 -10.12
N ASN A 245 38.41 26.04 -10.57
CA ASN A 245 37.50 26.79 -11.41
C ASN A 245 36.06 26.36 -11.14
N GLY A 246 35.10 27.19 -11.52
CA GLY A 246 33.70 26.81 -11.44
C GLY A 246 32.75 27.92 -11.85
N SER A 247 31.48 27.60 -11.78
CA SER A 247 30.38 28.52 -12.02
C SER A 247 29.23 28.21 -11.08
N SER A 248 28.55 29.26 -10.63
CA SER A 248 27.40 29.15 -9.73
C SER A 248 26.53 30.39 -9.82
N ALA A 249 25.29 30.23 -9.34
CA ALA A 249 24.37 31.32 -9.07
C ALA A 249 24.24 31.65 -7.58
N GLY A 250 25.18 31.17 -6.76
CA GLY A 250 25.29 31.49 -5.35
C GLY A 250 24.36 30.67 -4.43
N GLY A 251 24.65 30.76 -3.14
CA GLY A 251 23.80 30.22 -2.07
C GLY A 251 22.53 31.04 -1.86
N GLY A 252 21.67 30.56 -0.95
CA GLY A 252 20.41 31.23 -0.63
C GLY A 252 19.51 30.34 0.22
N ALA A 253 18.20 30.42 -0.01
CA ALA A 253 17.25 29.49 0.59
C ALA A 253 17.60 28.04 0.18
N SER A 254 17.44 27.12 1.13
CA SER A 254 17.55 25.68 0.90
C SER A 254 16.67 25.22 -0.25
N PHE A 255 17.18 24.28 -1.06
CA PHE A 255 16.39 23.71 -2.14
C PHE A 255 15.24 22.84 -1.62
N LEU A 256 15.45 22.14 -0.51
CA LEU A 256 14.46 21.23 0.07
C LEU A 256 13.88 21.80 1.38
N SER A 257 12.64 21.42 1.70
CA SER A 257 12.01 21.74 2.98
C SER A 257 12.64 20.96 4.13
N ASN A 258 12.48 21.45 5.37
CA ASN A 258 13.04 20.85 6.59
C ASN A 258 12.62 19.38 6.86
N SER A 259 11.64 18.85 6.13
CA SER A 259 11.19 17.45 6.22
C SER A 259 11.97 16.48 5.34
N ASN A 260 12.79 16.98 4.41
CA ASN A 260 13.39 16.21 3.33
C ASN A 260 14.91 16.11 3.53
N THR A 261 15.31 15.43 4.60
CA THR A 261 16.70 15.41 5.08
C THR A 261 17.56 14.29 4.50
N ASP A 262 16.96 13.28 3.85
CA ASP A 262 17.65 12.04 3.47
C ASP A 262 18.45 12.17 2.15
N ALA A 263 19.78 12.16 2.24
CA ALA A 263 20.66 12.19 1.07
C ALA A 263 20.55 10.95 0.17
N THR A 264 20.12 9.80 0.69
CA THR A 264 19.93 8.57 -0.11
C THR A 264 18.65 8.61 -0.96
N LYS A 265 17.81 9.62 -0.74
CA LYS A 265 16.59 9.89 -1.51
C LYS A 265 16.67 11.19 -2.31
N THR A 266 17.80 11.89 -2.24
CA THR A 266 18.01 13.17 -2.91
C THR A 266 18.90 12.98 -4.14
N PHE A 267 18.51 13.58 -5.25
CA PHE A 267 19.21 13.49 -6.52
C PHE A 267 19.47 14.89 -7.07
N ILE A 268 20.64 15.07 -7.68
CA ILE A 268 20.92 16.19 -8.57
C ILE A 268 20.84 15.65 -9.99
N GLU A 269 19.96 16.25 -10.80
CA GLU A 269 19.81 15.95 -12.21
C GLU A 269 20.30 17.13 -13.02
N ILE A 270 21.09 16.87 -14.05
CA ILE A 270 21.68 17.91 -14.90
C ILE A 270 21.87 17.34 -16.30
N ASP A 271 21.45 18.08 -17.32
CA ASP A 271 21.77 17.73 -18.69
C ASP A 271 23.20 18.17 -18.97
N VAL A 272 24.00 17.28 -19.55
CA VAL A 272 25.44 17.50 -19.78
C VAL A 272 25.85 17.11 -21.19
N SER A 273 26.81 17.86 -21.70
CA SER A 273 27.53 17.62 -22.95
C SER A 273 28.92 18.28 -22.83
N ALA A 274 29.81 18.02 -23.80
CA ALA A 274 31.09 18.70 -23.91
C ALA A 274 31.51 18.84 -25.37
N ASN A 275 32.60 19.58 -25.62
CA ASN A 275 33.26 19.61 -26.93
C ASN A 275 34.02 18.31 -27.26
N VAL A 276 34.41 17.53 -26.25
CA VAL A 276 35.27 16.35 -26.43
C VAL A 276 35.01 15.30 -25.35
N VAL A 277 35.13 14.02 -25.73
CA VAL A 277 35.10 12.89 -24.80
C VAL A 277 36.28 12.97 -23.84
N GLY A 278 36.04 12.68 -22.57
CA GLY A 278 37.03 12.78 -21.50
C GLY A 278 37.03 14.12 -20.78
N ALA A 279 36.33 15.15 -21.30
CA ALA A 279 36.12 16.40 -20.56
C ALA A 279 35.53 16.10 -19.18
N GLN A 280 36.03 16.79 -18.15
CA GLN A 280 35.74 16.48 -16.77
C GLN A 280 34.77 17.48 -16.18
N PHE A 281 33.67 16.97 -15.62
CA PHE A 281 32.78 17.75 -14.78
C PHE A 281 33.21 17.63 -13.32
N ALA A 282 33.14 18.75 -12.61
CA ALA A 282 33.12 18.83 -11.16
C ALA A 282 31.80 19.46 -10.71
N ILE A 283 30.94 18.65 -10.09
CA ILE A 283 29.70 19.13 -9.46
C ILE A 283 29.99 19.28 -7.97
N GLN A 284 29.87 20.47 -7.41
CA GLN A 284 30.14 20.73 -6.00
C GLN A 284 28.95 21.40 -5.33
N LEU A 285 28.86 21.24 -4.00
CA LEU A 285 27.82 21.84 -3.18
C LEU A 285 28.35 23.09 -2.47
N ASN A 286 27.49 23.82 -1.75
CA ASN A 286 27.97 24.70 -0.69
C ASN A 286 28.78 23.89 0.35
N THR A 287 29.66 24.58 1.09
CA THR A 287 30.31 23.97 2.26
C THR A 287 29.23 23.67 3.29
N ILE A 288 29.12 22.41 3.70
CA ILE A 288 28.10 21.95 4.66
C ILE A 288 28.83 21.30 5.83
N ASP A 289 28.56 21.78 7.05
CA ASP A 289 29.18 21.27 8.27
C ASP A 289 30.72 21.23 8.19
N ASN A 290 31.32 22.26 7.57
CA ASN A 290 32.76 22.39 7.28
C ASN A 290 33.33 21.35 6.29
N VAL A 291 32.47 20.66 5.55
CA VAL A 291 32.87 19.69 4.53
C VAL A 291 32.56 20.24 3.14
N ASN A 292 33.52 20.11 2.23
CA ASN A 292 33.36 20.45 0.83
C ASN A 292 33.06 19.18 0.03
N TYR A 293 31.79 19.03 -0.36
CA TYR A 293 31.32 17.88 -1.12
C TYR A 293 31.41 18.12 -2.62
N GLY A 294 31.84 17.10 -3.35
CA GLY A 294 31.86 17.10 -4.81
C GLY A 294 31.58 15.73 -5.42
N TYR A 295 31.21 15.74 -6.70
CA TYR A 295 31.04 14.58 -7.54
C TYR A 295 31.68 14.88 -8.90
N ASN A 296 32.78 14.18 -9.19
CA ASN A 296 33.58 14.39 -10.38
C ASN A 296 33.36 13.24 -11.37
N PHE A 297 33.19 13.54 -12.66
CA PHE A 297 33.03 12.51 -13.68
C PHE A 297 33.52 12.96 -15.05
N LYS A 298 33.85 11.99 -15.90
CA LYS A 298 34.24 12.21 -17.29
C LYS A 298 33.04 12.06 -18.23
N VAL A 299 32.97 12.94 -19.21
CA VAL A 299 32.04 12.82 -20.33
C VAL A 299 32.46 11.65 -21.22
N THR A 300 31.54 10.73 -21.49
CA THR A 300 31.78 9.57 -22.37
C THR A 300 31.15 9.72 -23.76
N ASP A 301 30.24 10.67 -23.92
CA ASP A 301 29.58 11.02 -25.18
C ASP A 301 29.36 12.54 -25.22
N VAL A 302 29.62 13.17 -26.38
CA VAL A 302 29.41 14.60 -26.59
C VAL A 302 27.95 14.96 -26.90
N ASN A 303 27.09 13.98 -27.16
CA ASN A 303 25.66 14.20 -27.23
C ASN A 303 25.09 14.59 -25.86
N TRP A 304 24.01 15.37 -25.86
CA TRP A 304 23.30 15.71 -24.63
C TRP A 304 22.75 14.46 -23.94
N SER A 305 22.99 14.36 -22.64
CA SER A 305 22.43 13.31 -21.80
C SER A 305 22.13 13.84 -20.40
N THR A 306 21.09 13.32 -19.75
CA THR A 306 20.79 13.65 -18.36
C THR A 306 21.65 12.81 -17.42
N LYS A 307 22.49 13.47 -16.63
CA LYS A 307 23.21 12.85 -15.51
C LYS A 307 22.34 12.90 -14.27
N THR A 308 21.97 11.73 -13.74
CA THR A 308 21.32 11.60 -12.42
C THR A 308 22.36 11.23 -11.39
N ILE A 309 22.59 12.08 -10.40
CA ILE A 309 23.61 11.91 -9.36
C ILE A 309 22.90 11.79 -8.02
N LEU A 310 23.15 10.70 -7.29
CA LEU A 310 22.61 10.55 -5.94
C LEU A 310 23.43 11.42 -4.97
N LEU A 311 22.76 12.18 -4.11
CA LEU A 311 23.44 13.09 -3.19
C LEU A 311 24.39 12.33 -2.25
N SER A 312 24.02 11.12 -1.83
CA SER A 312 24.88 10.26 -1.02
C SER A 312 26.20 9.84 -1.70
N ASP A 313 26.29 9.93 -3.02
CA ASP A 313 27.49 9.53 -3.76
C ASP A 313 28.55 10.65 -3.83
N PHE A 314 28.18 11.87 -3.44
CA PHE A 314 29.15 12.96 -3.30
C PHE A 314 30.20 12.59 -2.26
N LYS A 315 31.45 12.97 -2.51
CA LYS A 315 32.58 12.73 -1.62
C LYS A 315 33.10 14.03 -1.03
N ASP A 316 33.66 13.93 0.17
CA ASP A 316 34.42 15.01 0.78
C ASP A 316 35.65 15.41 -0.06
N ASN A 317 36.37 16.45 0.37
CA ASN A 317 37.51 17.01 -0.36
C ASN A 317 37.20 17.28 -1.84
N TYR A 318 36.08 17.97 -2.11
CA TYR A 318 35.66 18.38 -3.46
C TYR A 318 35.49 17.20 -4.43
N GLY A 319 35.09 16.03 -3.93
CA GLY A 319 34.89 14.82 -4.74
C GLY A 319 36.12 13.90 -4.83
N PHE A 320 37.23 14.25 -4.17
CA PHE A 320 38.47 13.46 -4.18
C PHE A 320 38.71 12.68 -2.89
N GLY A 321 37.89 12.89 -1.86
CA GLY A 321 38.03 12.22 -0.56
C GLY A 321 37.35 10.85 -0.52
N ALA A 322 37.54 10.16 0.61
CA ALA A 322 37.04 8.79 0.81
C ALA A 322 35.61 8.76 1.38
N ASN A 323 35.19 9.80 2.11
CA ASN A 323 33.95 9.80 2.86
C ASN A 323 32.78 10.26 1.99
N SER A 324 31.70 9.49 1.99
CA SER A 324 30.45 9.83 1.28
C SER A 324 29.57 10.80 2.04
N ALA A 325 28.76 11.56 1.30
CA ALA A 325 27.65 12.37 1.79
C ALA A 325 26.40 11.56 2.18
N ALA A 326 26.52 10.25 2.43
CA ALA A 326 25.38 9.39 2.76
C ALA A 326 24.62 9.82 4.04
N ALA A 327 25.33 10.43 5.00
CA ALA A 327 24.74 10.97 6.23
C ALA A 327 24.45 12.49 6.16
N LEU A 328 24.62 13.10 4.99
CA LEU A 328 24.38 14.53 4.79
C LEU A 328 22.89 14.84 4.99
N ASP A 329 22.59 15.90 5.74
CA ASP A 329 21.26 16.49 5.75
C ASP A 329 21.02 17.24 4.45
N ALA A 330 20.20 16.66 3.57
CA ALA A 330 19.93 17.19 2.24
C ALA A 330 19.30 18.59 2.25
N THR A 331 18.67 19.01 3.35
CA THR A 331 18.08 20.35 3.49
C THR A 331 19.13 21.46 3.59
N LYS A 332 20.39 21.11 3.87
CA LYS A 332 21.50 22.07 3.94
C LYS A 332 22.08 22.41 2.57
N VAL A 333 21.66 21.72 1.51
CA VAL A 333 22.07 22.04 0.15
C VAL A 333 21.30 23.29 -0.34
N ASN A 334 22.04 24.36 -0.59
CA ASN A 334 21.49 25.64 -1.05
C ASN A 334 22.27 26.24 -2.23
N GLU A 335 23.35 25.60 -2.65
CA GLU A 335 24.17 26.01 -3.79
C GLU A 335 24.64 24.77 -4.55
N ILE A 336 24.59 24.84 -5.88
CA ILE A 336 25.25 23.88 -6.78
C ILE A 336 26.26 24.68 -7.61
N LYS A 337 27.45 24.12 -7.73
CA LYS A 337 28.57 24.67 -8.50
C LYS A 337 28.91 23.67 -9.58
N VAL A 338 29.14 24.17 -10.79
CA VAL A 338 29.53 23.35 -11.94
C VAL A 338 30.84 23.89 -12.48
N GLY A 339 31.86 23.03 -12.56
CA GLY A 339 33.18 23.39 -13.05
C GLY A 339 33.86 22.22 -13.74
N ILE A 340 35.15 22.41 -14.05
CA ILE A 340 35.99 21.38 -14.64
C ILE A 340 36.99 20.90 -13.60
N ALA A 341 37.00 19.60 -13.32
CA ALA A 341 38.02 19.01 -12.46
C ALA A 341 39.40 19.14 -13.13
N GLN A 342 40.31 19.86 -12.50
CA GLN A 342 41.64 20.12 -13.03
C GLN A 342 42.59 18.94 -12.77
N GLY A 343 43.64 18.83 -13.58
CA GLY A 343 44.73 17.87 -13.38
C GLY A 343 44.76 16.68 -14.33
N ASP A 344 43.88 16.65 -15.34
CA ASP A 344 43.90 15.63 -16.40
C ASP A 344 43.43 16.24 -17.75
N THR A 345 43.63 15.50 -18.83
CA THR A 345 43.29 15.82 -20.21
C THR A 345 41.84 15.43 -20.54
N PRO A 346 41.21 16.02 -21.57
CA PRO A 346 41.75 16.93 -22.59
C PRO A 346 41.70 18.42 -22.21
N ASN A 347 42.73 19.17 -22.62
CA ASN A 347 42.78 20.63 -22.54
C ASN A 347 43.05 21.19 -23.95
N PRO A 348 42.20 22.08 -24.49
CA PRO A 348 41.07 22.74 -23.83
C PRO A 348 39.83 21.83 -23.67
N SER A 349 39.09 22.07 -22.59
CA SER A 349 37.78 21.46 -22.32
C SER A 349 36.69 22.54 -22.28
N VAL A 350 35.57 22.28 -22.95
CA VAL A 350 34.35 23.07 -22.89
C VAL A 350 33.24 22.16 -22.40
N ILE A 351 32.81 22.36 -21.16
CA ILE A 351 31.64 21.67 -20.63
C ILE A 351 30.37 22.48 -20.94
N LYS A 352 29.29 21.76 -21.21
CA LYS A 352 27.98 22.30 -21.55
C LYS A 352 26.95 21.70 -20.60
N TYR A 353 26.11 22.52 -19.99
CA TYR A 353 25.12 22.00 -19.06
C TYR A 353 23.84 22.82 -19.01
N ASP A 354 22.75 22.13 -18.69
CA ASP A 354 21.39 22.68 -18.68
C ASP A 354 20.49 21.92 -17.67
N ASN A 355 19.29 22.44 -17.40
CA ASN A 355 18.21 21.80 -16.66
C ASN A 355 18.61 21.21 -15.30
N ILE A 356 19.33 22.00 -14.49
CA ILE A 356 19.77 21.58 -13.16
C ILE A 356 18.54 21.48 -12.25
N LYS A 357 18.33 20.30 -11.66
CA LYS A 357 17.23 20.00 -10.76
C LYS A 357 17.72 19.31 -9.50
N VAL A 358 17.07 19.61 -8.37
CA VAL A 358 17.15 18.80 -7.16
C VAL A 358 15.84 18.02 -7.03
N ARG A 359 15.93 16.70 -6.98
CA ARG A 359 14.78 15.80 -6.86
C ARG A 359 14.85 15.01 -5.55
N TYR A 360 13.76 14.99 -4.78
CA TYR A 360 13.64 14.21 -3.54
C TYR A 360 12.54 13.15 -3.68
N LYS A 361 12.82 11.91 -3.26
CA LYS A 361 11.90 10.77 -3.30
C LYS A 361 11.35 10.40 -1.93
#